data_AF-A0AAU2DXG6-F1
#
_entry.id   AF-A0AAU2DXG6-F1
#
_cell.length_a   1.000
_cell.length_b   1.000
_cell.length_c   1.000
_cell.angle_alpha   90.00
_cell.angle_beta   90.00
_cell.angle_gamma   90.00
#
_symmetry.space_group_name_H-M   'P 1'
#
loop_
_entity.id
_entity.type
_entity.pdbx_description
1 polymer ?
#
loop_
_entity_poly.entity_id
_entity_poly.type
_entity_poly.pdbx_seq_one_letter_code
_entity_poly.pdbx_strand_id
1 'polypeptide(L)'
;MSRTSAQAAPESALSDFLTAHKLAVPDEAARWTPLAGGVSSDLWRVDLPGRSLCVKRALATLKVAADWQAPVSRNAYEWAWMRFASRHRPDSVPEPLAHDPEAGLFAMAFLPPEHYPMWKTQLLRGEVRVATAAAVGELLGTLHAASAGDAALAAEFATDDNFHALRIEPYLLATAAAHPGLSDILGGLADRTTTTHLVLVHGDVSPKNILVGPSGPVLLDAECAWYGDPAFDLAFCVNHLLLKSLVVPDCRADLLRSARALTEEYVRCVDWEPRPALEARAASLLPSLLLARVDGKSPVEYLTDDRDLLFVRTMAAALLRAPAPTVADVLDAWATELGPPTEPGSD
;
A
#
# COMPACT_ATOMS: atom_id res chain seq x y z
N MET A 1 33.95 -11.49 17.04
CA MET A 1 33.65 -12.58 16.10
C MET A 1 32.31 -13.17 16.49
N SER A 2 31.22 -12.63 15.93
CA SER A 2 29.87 -13.09 16.21
C SER A 2 29.53 -14.22 15.25
N ARG A 3 29.00 -15.33 15.78
CA ARG A 3 28.61 -16.50 14.99
C ARG A 3 27.51 -16.09 14.03
N THR A 4 27.81 -16.16 12.73
CA THR A 4 26.83 -16.21 11.65
C THR A 4 25.80 -17.27 12.02
N SER A 5 24.53 -16.91 12.19
CA SER A 5 23.49 -17.91 12.39
C SER A 5 23.50 -18.82 11.16
N ALA A 6 23.70 -20.11 11.40
CA ALA A 6 23.65 -21.11 10.36
C ALA A 6 22.29 -21.01 9.66
N GLN A 7 22.33 -20.93 8.34
CA GLN A 7 21.18 -20.93 7.45
C GLN A 7 20.36 -22.20 7.71
N ALA A 8 19.20 -22.06 8.36
CA ALA A 8 18.22 -23.14 8.34
C ALA A 8 17.76 -23.27 6.88
N ALA A 9 18.04 -24.41 6.25
CA ALA A 9 17.41 -24.77 5.01
C ALA A 9 15.88 -24.67 5.23
N PRO A 10 15.13 -24.03 4.32
CA PRO A 10 13.68 -23.98 4.47
C PRO A 10 13.11 -25.41 4.50
N GLU A 11 11.91 -25.56 5.07
CA GLU A 11 11.15 -26.82 5.06
C GLU A 11 11.18 -27.46 3.67
N SER A 12 11.22 -28.80 3.58
CA SER A 12 11.35 -29.53 2.30
C SER A 12 10.34 -29.05 1.25
N ALA A 13 9.11 -28.71 1.68
CA ALA A 13 8.04 -28.17 0.86
C ALA A 13 8.45 -26.94 0.02
N LEU A 14 9.31 -26.05 0.53
CA LEU A 14 9.77 -24.86 -0.20
C LEU A 14 10.77 -25.21 -1.30
N SER A 15 11.61 -26.24 -1.10
CA SER A 15 12.54 -26.73 -2.13
C SER A 15 11.81 -27.58 -3.18
N ASP A 16 10.82 -28.37 -2.73
CA ASP A 16 9.93 -29.15 -3.59
C ASP A 16 9.15 -28.23 -4.54
N PHE A 17 8.65 -27.10 -4.04
CA PHE A 17 7.99 -26.07 -4.84
C PHE A 17 8.88 -25.55 -5.99
N LEU A 18 10.16 -25.23 -5.73
CA LEU A 18 11.06 -24.76 -6.78
C LEU A 18 11.25 -25.81 -7.89
N THR A 19 11.37 -27.08 -7.51
CA THR A 19 11.60 -28.17 -8.47
C THR A 19 10.33 -28.51 -9.24
N ALA A 20 9.20 -28.61 -8.55
CA ALA A 20 7.89 -28.91 -9.14
C ALA A 20 7.48 -27.88 -10.21
N HIS A 21 7.81 -26.61 -9.96
CA HIS A 21 7.52 -25.50 -10.88
C HIS A 21 8.67 -25.17 -11.84
N LYS A 22 9.71 -26.01 -11.91
CA LYS A 22 10.87 -25.85 -12.81
C LYS A 22 11.61 -24.50 -12.63
N LEU A 23 11.53 -23.93 -11.44
CA LEU A 23 12.32 -22.76 -11.04
C LEU A 23 13.74 -23.16 -10.66
N ALA A 24 13.94 -24.41 -10.24
CA ALA A 24 15.23 -25.03 -10.01
C ALA A 24 15.27 -26.45 -10.62
N VAL A 25 16.45 -26.93 -10.98
CA VAL A 25 16.66 -28.36 -11.30
C VAL A 25 16.87 -29.18 -10.01
N PRO A 26 16.62 -30.50 -10.02
CA PRO A 26 16.94 -31.35 -8.88
C PRO A 26 18.40 -31.18 -8.43
N ASP A 27 18.61 -31.10 -7.12
CA ASP A 27 19.91 -30.88 -6.47
C ASP A 27 20.62 -29.55 -6.83
N GLU A 28 19.94 -28.59 -7.47
CA GLU A 28 20.48 -27.25 -7.69
C GLU A 28 20.67 -26.55 -6.34
N ALA A 29 21.88 -26.03 -6.10
CA ALA A 29 22.18 -25.32 -4.87
C ALA A 29 21.34 -24.03 -4.78
N ALA A 30 20.46 -23.98 -3.78
CA ALA A 30 19.61 -22.81 -3.49
C ALA A 30 19.98 -22.21 -2.14
N ARG A 31 20.34 -20.92 -2.13
CA ARG A 31 20.61 -20.17 -0.91
C ARG A 31 19.40 -19.31 -0.56
N TRP A 32 18.76 -19.62 0.57
CA TRP A 32 17.58 -18.92 1.04
C TRP A 32 17.95 -17.85 2.07
N THR A 33 17.48 -16.62 1.83
CA THR A 33 17.67 -15.48 2.73
C THR A 33 16.30 -14.88 3.05
N PRO A 34 15.84 -14.95 4.32
CA PRO A 34 14.61 -14.27 4.71
C PRO A 34 14.71 -12.76 4.43
N LEU A 35 13.67 -12.21 3.82
CA LEU A 35 13.52 -10.77 3.62
C LEU A 35 12.65 -10.21 4.75
N ALA A 36 13.13 -9.14 5.38
CA ALA A 36 12.40 -8.44 6.43
C ALA A 36 11.41 -7.43 5.85
N GLY A 37 10.40 -7.03 6.63
CA GLY A 37 9.52 -5.90 6.31
C GLY A 37 8.03 -6.25 6.19
N GLY A 38 7.68 -7.52 5.99
CA GLY A 38 6.30 -7.99 5.99
C GLY A 38 5.90 -8.59 7.34
N VAL A 39 4.71 -8.26 7.84
CA VAL A 39 4.14 -8.87 9.05
C VAL A 39 3.17 -10.00 8.72
N SER A 40 2.62 -10.04 7.51
CA SER A 40 1.56 -10.95 7.08
C SER A 40 2.06 -12.18 6.33
N SER A 41 3.32 -12.20 5.92
CA SER A 41 3.86 -13.29 5.10
C SER A 41 5.31 -13.59 5.47
N ASP A 42 5.70 -14.83 5.25
CA ASP A 42 7.12 -15.15 5.08
C ASP A 42 7.52 -14.82 3.64
N LEU A 43 8.67 -14.16 3.48
CA LEU A 43 9.24 -13.78 2.19
C LEU A 43 10.71 -14.14 2.18
N TRP A 44 11.17 -14.81 1.13
CA TRP A 44 12.56 -15.21 0.97
C TRP A 44 13.11 -14.75 -0.37
N ARG A 45 14.35 -14.27 -0.37
CA ARG A 45 15.18 -14.26 -1.57
C ARG A 45 15.84 -15.62 -1.70
N VAL A 46 15.70 -16.23 -2.87
CA VAL A 46 16.34 -17.49 -3.24
C VAL A 46 17.40 -17.19 -4.27
N ASP A 47 18.67 -17.36 -3.90
CA ASP A 47 19.80 -17.22 -4.81
C ASP A 47 20.15 -18.60 -5.39
N LEU A 48 20.02 -18.72 -6.71
CA LEU A 48 20.37 -19.89 -7.53
C LEU A 48 21.57 -19.54 -8.43
N PRO A 49 22.26 -20.51 -9.05
CA PRO A 49 23.30 -20.23 -10.03
C PRO A 49 22.82 -19.25 -11.12
N GLY A 50 23.40 -18.05 -11.13
CA GLY A 50 23.16 -17.01 -12.13
C GLY A 50 21.83 -16.24 -12.02
N ARG A 51 20.99 -16.52 -11.01
CA ARG A 51 19.68 -15.86 -10.86
C ARG A 51 19.21 -15.79 -9.41
N SER A 52 18.37 -14.80 -9.12
CA SER A 52 17.67 -14.68 -7.83
C SER A 52 16.18 -14.49 -8.05
N LEU A 53 15.37 -15.08 -7.17
CA LEU A 53 13.92 -14.92 -7.18
C LEU A 53 13.40 -14.70 -5.75
N CYS A 54 12.16 -14.23 -5.64
CA CYS A 54 11.44 -14.16 -4.38
C CYS A 54 10.44 -15.31 -4.27
N VAL A 55 10.32 -15.93 -3.10
CA VAL A 55 9.23 -16.85 -2.75
C VAL A 55 8.46 -16.25 -1.57
N LYS A 56 7.14 -16.22 -1.66
CA LYS A 56 6.26 -15.67 -0.62
C LYS A 56 5.23 -16.70 -0.17
N ARG A 57 5.00 -16.77 1.15
CA ARG A 57 3.98 -17.61 1.81
C ARG A 57 3.18 -16.78 2.80
N ALA A 58 1.85 -16.77 2.70
CA ALA A 58 1.02 -16.07 3.68
C ALA A 58 1.00 -16.79 5.05
N LEU A 59 0.96 -16.03 6.14
CA LEU A 59 0.83 -16.53 7.52
C LEU A 59 -0.63 -16.50 7.98
N ALA A 60 -1.08 -17.45 8.79
CA ALA A 60 -2.43 -17.34 9.37
C ALA A 60 -2.55 -16.18 10.37
N THR A 61 -1.51 -15.98 11.19
CA THR A 61 -1.39 -14.89 12.17
C THR A 61 -0.33 -13.89 11.73
N LEU A 62 -0.64 -12.59 11.78
CA LEU A 62 0.32 -11.53 11.48
C LEU A 62 1.33 -11.35 12.63
N LYS A 63 2.59 -11.07 12.29
CA LYS A 63 3.71 -10.78 13.19
C LYS A 63 3.63 -9.35 13.77
N VAL A 64 2.52 -9.01 14.41
CA VAL A 64 2.28 -7.71 15.08
C VAL A 64 1.97 -7.91 16.57
N ALA A 65 2.02 -6.84 17.36
CA ALA A 65 1.80 -6.91 18.82
C ALA A 65 0.33 -7.19 19.19
N ALA A 66 -0.61 -6.76 18.35
CA ALA A 66 -2.03 -7.08 18.50
C ALA A 66 -2.33 -8.48 17.92
N ASP A 67 -3.32 -9.19 18.46
CA ASP A 67 -3.82 -10.41 17.81
C ASP A 67 -4.54 -10.01 16.52
N TRP A 68 -3.91 -10.31 15.39
CA TRP A 68 -4.42 -10.00 14.06
C TRP A 68 -4.35 -11.25 13.18
N GLN A 69 -5.51 -11.89 13.02
CA GLN A 69 -5.72 -13.05 12.17
C GLN A 69 -6.16 -12.60 10.78
N ALA A 70 -5.66 -13.26 9.73
CA ALA A 70 -6.09 -12.99 8.36
C ALA A 70 -6.19 -14.27 7.53
N PRO A 71 -7.18 -14.40 6.63
CA PRO A 71 -7.29 -15.57 5.75
C PRO A 71 -6.05 -15.76 4.87
N VAL A 72 -5.48 -16.96 4.83
CA VAL A 72 -4.30 -17.28 3.98
C VAL A 72 -4.61 -17.24 2.49
N SER A 73 -5.89 -17.30 2.12
CA SER A 73 -6.37 -17.16 0.73
C SER A 73 -5.88 -15.87 0.06
N ARG A 74 -5.52 -14.85 0.83
CA ARG A 74 -4.93 -13.60 0.33
C ARG A 74 -3.65 -13.79 -0.50
N ASN A 75 -2.89 -14.87 -0.29
CA ASN A 75 -1.74 -15.19 -1.14
C ASN A 75 -2.14 -15.41 -2.60
N ALA A 76 -3.24 -16.15 -2.82
CA ALA A 76 -3.75 -16.43 -4.15
C ALA A 76 -4.32 -15.17 -4.83
N TYR A 77 -4.95 -14.27 -4.06
CA TYR A 77 -5.46 -13.00 -4.59
C TYR A 77 -4.35 -11.99 -4.89
N GLU A 78 -3.27 -11.96 -4.10
CA GLU A 78 -2.07 -11.19 -4.45
C GLU A 78 -1.45 -11.67 -5.76
N TRP A 79 -1.34 -13.00 -5.93
CA TRP A 79 -0.89 -13.58 -7.18
C TRP A 79 -1.81 -13.22 -8.36
N ALA A 80 -3.12 -13.34 -8.18
CA ALA A 80 -4.11 -13.00 -9.19
C ALA A 80 -4.02 -11.52 -9.59
N TRP A 81 -3.90 -10.62 -8.61
CA TRP A 81 -3.74 -9.18 -8.84
C TRP A 81 -2.43 -8.88 -9.58
N MET A 82 -1.31 -9.51 -9.18
CA MET A 82 -0.02 -9.36 -9.86
C MET A 82 -0.08 -9.84 -11.31
N ARG A 83 -0.79 -10.95 -11.59
CA ARG A 83 -1.03 -11.41 -12.97
C ARG A 83 -1.87 -10.45 -13.78
N PHE A 84 -2.92 -9.88 -13.19
CA PHE A 84 -3.70 -8.82 -13.83
C PHE A 84 -2.80 -7.63 -14.17
N ALA A 85 -2.12 -7.06 -13.17
CA ALA A 85 -1.26 -5.90 -13.34
C ALA A 85 -0.14 -6.14 -14.37
N SER A 86 0.49 -7.33 -14.37
CA SER A 86 1.55 -7.69 -15.32
C SER A 86 1.07 -7.68 -16.78
N ARG A 87 -0.21 -7.98 -17.05
CA ARG A 87 -0.76 -7.91 -18.42
C ARG A 87 -0.93 -6.48 -18.91
N HIS A 88 -1.18 -5.52 -18.02
CA HIS A 88 -1.46 -4.13 -18.37
C HIS A 88 -0.24 -3.23 -18.23
N ARG A 89 0.61 -3.47 -17.23
CA ARG A 89 1.79 -2.68 -16.86
C ARG A 89 2.93 -3.62 -16.41
N PRO A 90 3.54 -4.39 -17.33
CA PRO A 90 4.51 -5.44 -17.00
C PRO A 90 5.75 -4.92 -16.24
N ASP A 91 6.19 -3.69 -16.50
CA ASP A 91 7.34 -3.08 -15.81
C ASP A 91 7.01 -2.54 -14.40
N SER A 92 5.73 -2.59 -13.99
CA SER A 92 5.23 -1.96 -12.77
C SER A 92 4.77 -2.95 -11.70
N VAL A 93 5.06 -4.24 -11.89
CA VAL A 93 4.93 -5.29 -10.88
C VAL A 93 6.10 -6.29 -11.05
N PRO A 94 6.49 -7.04 -10.01
CA PRO A 94 7.43 -8.14 -10.18
C PRO A 94 6.89 -9.17 -11.18
N GLU A 95 7.76 -9.74 -12.01
CA GLU A 95 7.35 -10.79 -12.94
C GLU A 95 6.81 -12.00 -12.15
N PRO A 96 5.56 -12.44 -12.40
CA PRO A 96 5.01 -13.64 -11.79
C PRO A 96 5.67 -14.90 -12.39
N LEU A 97 6.35 -15.72 -11.55
CA LEU A 97 7.11 -16.88 -12.02
C LEU A 97 6.37 -18.21 -11.83
N ALA A 98 5.79 -18.44 -10.64
CA ALA A 98 5.04 -19.66 -10.32
C ALA A 98 4.08 -19.45 -9.16
N HIS A 99 3.03 -20.26 -9.08
CA HIS A 99 2.09 -20.26 -7.96
C HIS A 99 1.57 -21.68 -7.69
N ASP A 100 1.51 -22.01 -6.41
CA ASP A 100 0.94 -23.22 -5.84
C ASP A 100 -0.12 -22.80 -4.80
N PRO A 101 -1.41 -22.76 -5.20
CA PRO A 101 -2.49 -22.40 -4.29
C PRO A 101 -2.66 -23.39 -3.12
N GLU A 102 -2.34 -24.68 -3.32
CA GLU A 102 -2.50 -25.71 -2.30
C GLU A 102 -1.44 -25.54 -1.20
N ALA A 103 -0.21 -25.20 -1.59
CA ALA A 103 0.88 -24.89 -0.67
C ALA A 103 0.83 -23.43 -0.14
N GLY A 104 -0.02 -22.57 -0.72
CA GLY A 104 -0.11 -21.15 -0.39
C GLY A 104 1.18 -20.38 -0.71
N LEU A 105 1.81 -20.73 -1.83
CA LEU A 105 3.12 -20.22 -2.25
C LEU A 105 3.04 -19.60 -3.63
N PHE A 106 3.73 -18.47 -3.82
CA PHE A 106 4.10 -18.03 -5.16
C PHE A 106 5.57 -17.58 -5.22
N ALA A 107 6.11 -17.59 -6.44
CA ALA A 107 7.40 -17.03 -6.78
C ALA A 107 7.26 -15.87 -7.76
N MET A 108 8.11 -14.86 -7.59
CA MET A 108 8.20 -13.69 -8.46
C MET A 108 9.65 -13.27 -8.67
N ALA A 109 9.92 -12.44 -9.66
CA ALA A 109 11.25 -11.88 -9.89
C ALA A 109 11.78 -11.15 -8.63
N PHE A 110 13.05 -11.36 -8.32
CA PHE A 110 13.74 -10.55 -7.32
C PHE A 110 14.18 -9.22 -7.96
N LEU A 111 13.76 -8.11 -7.35
CA LEU A 111 14.12 -6.77 -7.80
C LEU A 111 15.25 -6.22 -6.92
N PRO A 112 16.48 -6.03 -7.44
CA PRO A 112 17.63 -5.64 -6.63
C PRO A 112 17.49 -4.22 -6.06
N PRO A 113 17.63 -4.01 -4.73
CA PRO A 113 17.42 -2.71 -4.09
C PRO A 113 18.27 -1.56 -4.61
N GLU A 114 19.44 -1.85 -5.19
CA GLU A 114 20.31 -0.87 -5.84
C GLU A 114 19.67 -0.22 -7.08
N HIS A 115 18.76 -0.93 -7.76
CA HIS A 115 18.03 -0.44 -8.93
C HIS A 115 16.56 -0.15 -8.62
N TYR A 116 16.03 -0.71 -7.53
CA TYR A 116 14.65 -0.60 -7.10
C TYR A 116 14.57 -0.14 -5.63
N PRO A 117 15.04 1.07 -5.29
CA PRO A 117 14.94 1.59 -3.93
C PRO A 117 13.48 1.71 -3.48
N MET A 118 13.24 1.42 -2.20
CA MET A 118 11.91 1.54 -1.60
C MET A 118 11.50 3.00 -1.44
N TRP A 119 10.33 3.37 -1.96
CA TRP A 119 9.88 4.76 -2.01
C TRP A 119 9.72 5.37 -0.60
N LYS A 120 9.22 4.61 0.37
CA LYS A 120 9.16 5.04 1.79
C LYS A 120 10.53 5.49 2.31
N THR A 121 11.59 4.72 2.03
CA THR A 121 12.95 5.05 2.47
C THR A 121 13.47 6.32 1.79
N GLN A 122 13.21 6.48 0.49
CA GLN A 122 13.58 7.70 -0.24
C GLN A 122 12.89 8.93 0.36
N LEU A 123 11.57 8.88 0.53
CA LEU A 123 10.79 9.99 1.07
C LEU A 123 11.25 10.39 2.48
N LEU A 124 11.51 9.42 3.37
CA LEU A 124 11.99 9.69 4.73
C LEU A 124 13.43 10.22 4.78
N ARG A 125 14.22 10.03 3.72
CA ARG A 125 15.57 10.61 3.57
C ARG A 125 15.56 11.99 2.91
N GLY A 126 14.38 12.53 2.58
CA GLY A 126 14.26 13.79 1.84
C GLY A 126 14.51 13.66 0.34
N GLU A 127 14.61 12.44 -0.20
CA GLU A 127 14.75 12.20 -1.64
C GLU A 127 13.36 12.26 -2.32
N VAL A 128 12.76 13.45 -2.33
CA VAL A 128 11.39 13.66 -2.83
C VAL A 128 11.43 14.12 -4.29
N ARG A 129 10.84 13.32 -5.18
CA ARG A 129 10.67 13.67 -6.60
C ARG A 129 9.19 13.69 -6.96
N VAL A 130 8.66 14.86 -7.29
CA VAL A 130 7.25 15.04 -7.70
C VAL A 130 6.89 14.13 -8.88
N ALA A 131 7.81 13.96 -9.84
CA ALA A 131 7.62 13.07 -10.98
C ALA A 131 7.39 11.60 -10.59
N THR A 132 7.98 11.12 -9.49
CA THR A 132 7.71 9.76 -8.99
C THR A 132 6.26 9.62 -8.53
N ALA A 133 5.74 10.62 -7.81
CA ALA A 133 4.36 10.59 -7.31
C ALA A 133 3.34 10.70 -8.45
N ALA A 134 3.61 11.56 -9.45
CA ALA A 134 2.85 11.62 -10.70
C ALA A 134 2.80 10.25 -11.41
N ALA A 135 3.95 9.57 -11.54
CA ALA A 135 4.02 8.24 -12.15
C ALA A 135 3.26 7.18 -11.35
N VAL A 136 3.22 7.28 -10.01
CA VAL A 136 2.39 6.41 -9.17
C VAL A 136 0.89 6.66 -9.42
N GLY A 137 0.49 7.93 -9.55
CA GLY A 137 -0.88 8.32 -9.88
C GLY A 137 -1.34 7.77 -11.23
N GLU A 138 -0.52 7.97 -12.27
CA GLU A 138 -0.77 7.43 -13.62
C GLU A 138 -0.88 5.90 -13.60
N LEU A 139 0.08 5.22 -12.95
CA LEU A 139 0.08 3.75 -12.88
C LEU A 139 -1.21 3.22 -12.24
N LEU A 140 -1.57 3.76 -11.08
CA LEU A 140 -2.75 3.35 -10.34
C LEU A 140 -4.04 3.63 -11.15
N GLY A 141 -4.12 4.83 -11.75
CA GLY A 141 -5.26 5.23 -12.57
C GLY A 141 -5.45 4.32 -13.78
N THR A 142 -4.36 3.97 -14.45
CA THR A 142 -4.35 3.06 -15.61
C THR A 142 -4.78 1.65 -15.23
N LEU A 143 -4.32 1.10 -14.10
CA LEU A 143 -4.74 -0.22 -13.63
C LEU A 143 -6.22 -0.26 -13.25
N HIS A 144 -6.70 0.77 -12.54
CA HIS A 144 -8.13 0.90 -12.21
C HIS A 144 -8.98 1.01 -13.46
N ALA A 145 -8.61 1.87 -14.43
CA ALA A 145 -9.31 2.01 -15.69
C ALA A 145 -9.37 0.69 -16.49
N ALA A 146 -8.30 -0.10 -16.48
CA ALA A 146 -8.25 -1.40 -17.15
C ALA A 146 -9.21 -2.45 -16.55
N SER A 147 -9.58 -2.29 -15.28
CA SER A 147 -10.49 -3.22 -14.57
C SER A 147 -11.92 -2.69 -14.41
N ALA A 148 -12.17 -1.45 -14.79
CA ALA A 148 -13.42 -0.77 -14.48
C ALA A 148 -14.62 -1.44 -15.16
N GLY A 149 -15.63 -1.79 -14.36
CA GLY A 149 -16.85 -2.46 -14.84
C GLY A 149 -16.66 -3.92 -15.29
N ASP A 150 -15.52 -4.55 -15.04
CA ASP A 150 -15.28 -5.95 -15.41
C ASP A 150 -15.98 -6.92 -14.42
N ALA A 151 -17.07 -7.53 -14.88
CA ALA A 151 -17.84 -8.47 -14.09
C ALA A 151 -17.10 -9.77 -13.75
N ALA A 152 -16.12 -10.20 -14.56
CA ALA A 152 -15.31 -11.37 -14.28
C ALA A 152 -14.32 -11.09 -13.15
N LEU A 153 -13.65 -9.93 -13.19
CA LEU A 153 -12.81 -9.47 -12.08
C LEU A 153 -13.64 -9.22 -10.82
N ALA A 154 -14.85 -8.69 -10.94
CA ALA A 154 -15.76 -8.52 -9.80
C ALA A 154 -16.10 -9.85 -9.12
N ALA A 155 -16.34 -10.91 -9.90
CA ALA A 155 -16.60 -12.25 -9.37
C ALA A 155 -15.33 -12.91 -8.79
N GLU A 156 -14.18 -12.74 -9.45
CA GLU A 156 -12.89 -13.30 -9.01
C GLU A 156 -12.40 -12.65 -7.70
N PHE A 157 -12.59 -11.34 -7.56
CA PHE A 157 -12.15 -10.54 -6.42
C PHE A 157 -13.30 -10.10 -5.50
N ALA A 158 -14.33 -10.94 -5.36
CA ALA A 158 -15.36 -10.81 -4.31
C ALA A 158 -14.79 -11.19 -2.92
N THR A 159 -13.73 -10.47 -2.52
CA THR A 159 -12.90 -10.70 -1.34
C THR A 159 -13.21 -9.70 -0.24
N ASP A 160 -14.45 -9.25 -0.16
CA ASP A 160 -14.96 -8.24 0.77
C ASP A 160 -14.56 -8.54 2.22
N ASP A 161 -14.63 -9.80 2.64
CA ASP A 161 -14.22 -10.23 3.99
C ASP A 161 -12.72 -9.99 4.26
N ASN A 162 -11.86 -10.24 3.26
CA ASN A 162 -10.42 -9.99 3.37
C ASN A 162 -10.17 -8.49 3.48
N PHE A 163 -10.78 -7.69 2.60
CA PHE A 163 -10.63 -6.24 2.63
C PHE A 163 -11.20 -5.64 3.91
N HIS A 164 -12.33 -6.16 4.40
CA HIS A 164 -12.91 -5.75 5.66
C HIS A 164 -11.96 -6.02 6.83
N ALA A 165 -11.43 -7.24 6.95
CA ALA A 165 -10.52 -7.63 8.03
C ALA A 165 -9.16 -6.90 7.98
N LEU A 166 -8.67 -6.56 6.79
CA LEU A 166 -7.35 -5.96 6.62
C LEU A 166 -7.38 -4.43 6.56
N ARG A 167 -8.50 -3.82 6.15
CA ARG A 167 -8.61 -2.37 5.93
C ARG A 167 -9.78 -1.73 6.67
N ILE A 168 -11.01 -2.18 6.46
CA ILE A 168 -12.17 -1.49 7.06
C ILE A 168 -12.15 -1.55 8.58
N GLU A 169 -11.97 -2.74 9.15
CA GLU A 169 -11.92 -2.93 10.60
C GLU A 169 -10.78 -2.14 11.24
N PRO A 170 -9.50 -2.36 10.86
CA PRO A 170 -8.37 -1.74 11.55
C PRO A 170 -8.25 -0.23 11.32
N TYR A 171 -8.79 0.31 10.22
CA TYR A 171 -8.65 1.74 9.88
C TYR A 171 -9.91 2.57 10.12
N LEU A 172 -11.11 2.03 9.93
CA LEU A 172 -12.34 2.80 10.06
C LEU A 172 -13.08 2.44 11.36
N LEU A 173 -13.35 1.15 11.58
CA LEU A 173 -14.16 0.71 12.73
C LEU A 173 -13.40 0.83 14.05
N ALA A 174 -12.12 0.44 14.08
CA ALA A 174 -11.28 0.60 15.27
C ALA A 174 -11.07 2.09 15.62
N THR A 175 -10.90 2.94 14.60
CA THR A 175 -10.79 4.39 14.80
C THR A 175 -12.12 5.01 15.25
N ALA A 176 -13.26 4.50 14.77
CA ALA A 176 -14.58 4.89 15.27
C ALA A 176 -14.74 4.57 16.76
N ALA A 177 -14.30 3.39 17.19
CA ALA A 177 -14.30 3.01 18.60
C ALA A 177 -13.39 3.90 19.47
N ALA A 178 -12.24 4.32 18.93
CA ALA A 178 -11.33 5.24 19.62
C ALA A 178 -11.84 6.69 19.65
N HIS A 179 -12.72 7.08 18.71
CA HIS A 179 -13.26 8.44 18.57
C HIS A 179 -14.80 8.45 18.55
N PRO A 180 -15.48 8.31 19.71
CA PRO A 180 -16.95 8.20 19.76
C PRO A 180 -17.69 9.36 19.09
N GLY A 181 -17.14 10.58 19.16
CA GLY A 181 -17.72 11.77 18.51
C GLY A 181 -17.61 11.80 16.97
N LEU A 182 -16.91 10.84 16.36
CA LEU A 182 -16.78 10.67 14.91
C LEU A 182 -17.31 9.30 14.45
N SER A 183 -17.87 8.50 15.36
CA SER A 183 -18.22 7.10 15.09
C SER A 183 -19.22 6.94 13.93
N ASP A 184 -20.27 7.76 13.89
CA ASP A 184 -21.28 7.69 12.83
C ASP A 184 -20.70 8.06 11.46
N ILE A 185 -19.81 9.05 11.42
CA ILE A 185 -19.13 9.47 10.17
C ILE A 185 -18.23 8.33 9.68
N LEU A 186 -17.42 7.76 10.56
CA LEU A 186 -16.48 6.69 10.24
C LEU A 186 -17.22 5.39 9.86
N GLY A 187 -18.32 5.07 10.53
CA GLY A 187 -19.21 3.96 10.17
C GLY A 187 -19.82 4.14 8.78
N GLY A 188 -20.35 5.33 8.48
CA GLY A 188 -20.88 5.63 7.14
C GLY A 188 -19.82 5.59 6.03
N LEU A 189 -18.57 6.00 6.33
CA LEU A 189 -17.45 5.85 5.41
C LEU A 189 -17.09 4.38 5.19
N ALA A 190 -17.10 3.56 6.24
CA ALA A 190 -16.90 2.11 6.14
C ALA A 190 -17.97 1.48 5.24
N ASP A 191 -19.24 1.73 5.53
CA ASP A 191 -20.37 1.18 4.78
C ASP A 191 -20.34 1.59 3.29
N ARG A 192 -20.05 2.86 3.01
CA ARG A 192 -19.95 3.31 1.61
C ARG A 192 -18.77 2.67 0.89
N THR A 193 -17.63 2.54 1.56
CA THR A 193 -16.44 1.91 0.97
C THR A 193 -16.74 0.47 0.64
N THR A 194 -17.28 -0.32 1.59
CA THR A 194 -17.60 -1.75 1.43
C THR A 194 -18.67 -2.05 0.38
N THR A 195 -19.55 -1.10 0.09
CA THR A 195 -20.67 -1.30 -0.86
C THR A 195 -20.42 -0.72 -2.25
N THR A 196 -19.26 -0.09 -2.47
CA THR A 196 -18.88 0.46 -3.77
C THR A 196 -17.97 -0.51 -4.49
N HIS A 197 -18.41 -1.06 -5.63
CA HIS A 197 -17.71 -2.07 -6.43
C HIS A 197 -17.50 -1.57 -7.86
N LEU A 198 -16.37 -0.89 -8.13
CA LEU A 198 -16.14 -0.23 -9.42
C LEU A 198 -14.94 -0.76 -10.19
N VAL A 199 -13.84 -1.07 -9.50
CA VAL A 199 -12.55 -1.46 -10.12
C VAL A 199 -11.85 -2.52 -9.27
N LEU A 200 -10.82 -3.16 -9.83
CA LEU A 200 -9.89 -3.99 -9.07
C LEU A 200 -8.88 -3.10 -8.31
N VAL A 201 -9.09 -2.98 -7.00
CA VAL A 201 -8.32 -2.17 -6.06
C VAL A 201 -7.16 -3.01 -5.50
N HIS A 202 -5.98 -2.41 -5.32
CA HIS A 202 -4.82 -3.05 -4.68
C HIS A 202 -4.99 -3.16 -3.16
N GLY A 203 -5.52 -2.12 -2.53
CA GLY A 203 -5.87 -2.08 -1.12
C GLY A 203 -4.71 -1.82 -0.16
N ASP A 204 -3.46 -1.63 -0.62
CA ASP A 204 -2.30 -1.25 0.21
C ASP A 204 -1.28 -0.41 -0.57
N VAL A 205 -1.76 0.61 -1.28
CA VAL A 205 -0.88 1.52 -2.03
C VAL A 205 -0.19 2.49 -1.06
N SER A 206 0.71 1.95 -0.24
CA SER A 206 1.55 2.70 0.69
C SER A 206 2.99 2.77 0.17
N PRO A 207 3.76 3.83 0.46
CA PRO A 207 5.14 3.93 -0.03
C PRO A 207 6.08 2.80 0.40
N LYS A 208 5.72 1.97 1.40
CA LYS A 208 6.49 0.76 1.76
C LYS A 208 6.34 -0.35 0.72
N ASN A 209 5.23 -0.35 0.00
CA ASN A 209 4.85 -1.34 -1.01
C ASN A 209 5.13 -0.84 -2.43
N ILE A 210 5.95 0.21 -2.57
CA ILE A 210 6.28 0.82 -3.85
C ILE A 210 7.80 0.89 -3.95
N LEU A 211 8.35 0.23 -4.96
CA LEU A 211 9.74 0.41 -5.37
C LEU A 211 9.81 1.42 -6.51
N VAL A 212 10.90 2.17 -6.59
CA VAL A 212 11.13 3.13 -7.67
C VAL A 212 12.17 2.57 -8.62
N GLY A 213 11.70 1.87 -9.64
CA GLY A 213 12.55 1.22 -10.64
C GLY A 213 13.00 2.15 -11.77
N PRO A 214 13.88 1.66 -12.66
CA PRO A 214 14.38 2.43 -13.81
C PRO A 214 13.27 2.80 -14.81
N SER A 215 12.23 1.97 -14.93
CA SER A 215 11.09 2.17 -15.83
C SER A 215 9.90 2.87 -15.16
N GLY A 216 10.00 3.21 -13.87
CA GLY A 216 8.90 3.79 -13.09
C GLY A 216 8.61 3.03 -11.80
N PRO A 217 7.49 3.37 -11.13
CA PRO A 217 7.09 2.72 -9.89
C PRO A 217 6.67 1.26 -10.12
N VAL A 218 7.00 0.42 -9.14
CA VAL A 218 6.62 -1.00 -9.07
C VAL A 218 5.79 -1.21 -7.81
N LEU A 219 4.56 -1.69 -7.98
CA LEU A 219 3.65 -2.03 -6.89
C LEU A 219 3.92 -3.45 -6.37
N LEU A 220 3.89 -3.61 -5.05
CA LEU A 220 4.11 -4.86 -4.34
C LEU A 220 2.95 -5.13 -3.37
N ASP A 221 2.78 -6.38 -2.96
CA ASP A 221 2.01 -6.72 -1.76
C ASP A 221 0.52 -6.35 -1.84
N ALA A 222 -0.13 -6.72 -2.94
CA ALA A 222 -1.56 -6.57 -3.18
C ALA A 222 -2.39 -7.66 -2.45
N GLU A 223 -2.03 -8.03 -1.21
CA GLU A 223 -2.75 -9.05 -0.44
C GLU A 223 -4.14 -8.58 0.03
N CYS A 224 -4.39 -7.28 -0.04
CA CYS A 224 -5.70 -6.67 0.25
C CYS A 224 -6.52 -6.43 -1.02
N ALA A 225 -6.13 -7.03 -2.15
CA ALA A 225 -6.82 -6.83 -3.41
C ALA A 225 -8.27 -7.28 -3.33
N TRP A 226 -9.16 -6.44 -3.85
CA TRP A 226 -10.59 -6.67 -3.92
C TRP A 226 -11.18 -5.84 -5.05
N TYR A 227 -12.35 -6.25 -5.55
CA TYR A 227 -13.09 -5.42 -6.49
C TYR A 227 -13.94 -4.43 -5.69
N GLY A 228 -13.63 -3.14 -5.74
CA GLY A 228 -14.12 -2.19 -4.73
C GLY A 228 -14.03 -0.72 -5.10
N ASP A 229 -13.99 0.14 -4.06
CA ASP A 229 -13.94 1.60 -4.23
C ASP A 229 -12.52 2.08 -4.61
N PRO A 230 -12.32 2.60 -5.83
CA PRO A 230 -11.04 3.18 -6.29
C PRO A 230 -10.53 4.32 -5.41
N ALA A 231 -11.44 5.03 -4.73
CA ALA A 231 -11.08 6.15 -3.85
C ALA A 231 -10.16 5.73 -2.71
N PHE A 232 -10.22 4.45 -2.28
CA PHE A 232 -9.42 3.95 -1.17
C PHE A 232 -7.93 4.02 -1.48
N ASP A 233 -7.46 3.43 -2.58
CA ASP A 233 -6.02 3.40 -2.90
C ASP A 233 -5.43 4.80 -3.11
N LEU A 234 -6.18 5.69 -3.77
CA LEU A 234 -5.79 7.08 -3.94
C LEU A 234 -5.61 7.77 -2.59
N ALA A 235 -6.65 7.73 -1.73
CA ALA A 235 -6.61 8.36 -0.43
C ALA A 235 -5.53 7.73 0.47
N PHE A 236 -5.33 6.42 0.40
CA PHE A 236 -4.33 5.69 1.17
C PHE A 236 -2.91 6.09 0.82
N CYS A 237 -2.60 6.25 -0.47
CA CYS A 237 -1.28 6.71 -0.88
C CYS A 237 -1.04 8.18 -0.53
N VAL A 238 -2.02 9.05 -0.80
CA VAL A 238 -1.95 10.48 -0.49
C VAL A 238 -1.75 10.72 1.01
N ASN A 239 -2.49 10.02 1.87
CA ASN A 239 -2.33 10.03 3.33
C ASN A 239 -0.86 9.93 3.75
N HIS A 240 -0.11 8.99 3.17
CA HIS A 240 1.30 8.79 3.50
C HIS A 240 2.24 9.92 3.06
N LEU A 241 1.87 10.74 2.07
CA LEU A 241 2.62 11.93 1.66
C LEU A 241 2.35 13.10 2.62
N LEU A 242 1.09 13.28 3.05
CA LEU A 242 0.71 14.28 4.06
C LEU A 242 1.43 13.99 5.39
N LEU A 243 1.36 12.75 5.90
CA LEU A 243 2.03 12.39 7.15
C LEU A 243 3.55 12.61 7.09
N LYS A 244 4.18 12.37 5.93
CA LYS A 244 5.62 12.62 5.77
C LYS A 244 5.96 14.11 5.70
N SER A 245 5.02 14.96 5.31
CA SER A 245 5.22 16.42 5.28
C SER A 245 5.39 17.04 6.68
N LEU A 246 4.99 16.29 7.72
CA LEU A 246 5.22 16.63 9.13
C LEU A 246 6.64 16.27 9.56
N VAL A 247 7.07 15.04 9.28
CA VAL A 247 8.35 14.49 9.77
C VAL A 247 9.56 14.80 8.88
N VAL A 248 9.36 15.28 7.66
CA VAL A 248 10.42 15.75 6.75
C VAL A 248 10.14 17.21 6.36
N PRO A 249 10.27 18.16 7.30
CA PRO A 249 9.82 19.55 7.10
C PRO A 249 10.55 20.27 5.95
N ASP A 250 11.83 19.98 5.73
CA ASP A 250 12.62 20.57 4.64
C ASP A 250 12.09 20.21 3.25
N CYS A 251 11.39 19.07 3.14
CA CYS A 251 10.76 18.61 1.90
C CYS A 251 9.23 18.78 1.90
N ARG A 252 8.66 19.47 2.88
CA ARG A 252 7.20 19.65 3.03
C ARG A 252 6.54 20.12 1.74
N ALA A 253 7.07 21.20 1.14
CA ALA A 253 6.52 21.74 -0.10
C ALA A 253 6.53 20.71 -1.24
N ASP A 254 7.60 19.93 -1.35
CA ASP A 254 7.77 18.92 -2.41
C ASP A 254 6.87 17.71 -2.17
N LEU A 255 6.62 17.33 -0.92
CA LEU A 255 5.67 16.29 -0.53
C LEU A 255 4.23 16.68 -0.83
N LEU A 256 3.84 17.93 -0.55
CA LEU A 256 2.51 18.43 -0.88
C LEU A 256 2.32 18.56 -2.40
N ARG A 257 3.33 19.03 -3.14
CA ARG A 257 3.31 19.00 -4.62
C ARG A 257 3.25 17.58 -5.17
N SER A 258 3.93 16.62 -4.53
CA SER A 258 3.87 15.20 -4.89
C SER A 258 2.47 14.62 -4.69
N ALA A 259 1.80 14.94 -3.57
CA ALA A 259 0.43 14.51 -3.32
C ALA A 259 -0.54 15.05 -4.37
N ARG A 260 -0.42 16.34 -4.70
CA ARG A 260 -1.21 16.98 -5.75
C ARG A 260 -0.97 16.34 -7.12
N ALA A 261 0.29 16.16 -7.52
CA ALA A 261 0.63 15.57 -8.81
C ALA A 261 0.16 14.11 -8.95
N LEU A 262 0.23 13.33 -7.87
CA LEU A 262 -0.31 11.96 -7.84
C LEU A 262 -1.83 11.98 -8.08
N THR A 263 -2.56 12.82 -7.34
CA THR A 263 -4.02 12.96 -7.49
C THR A 263 -4.41 13.40 -8.89
N GLU A 264 -3.73 14.41 -9.44
CA GLU A 264 -4.01 14.94 -10.77
C GLU A 264 -3.81 13.88 -11.86
N GLU A 265 -2.68 13.16 -11.83
CA GLU A 265 -2.42 12.10 -12.82
C GLU A 265 -3.35 10.91 -12.67
N TYR A 266 -3.73 10.54 -11.44
CA TYR A 266 -4.74 9.51 -11.21
C TYR A 266 -6.10 9.91 -11.80
N VAL A 267 -6.60 11.12 -11.50
CA VAL A 267 -7.90 11.60 -11.97
C VAL A 267 -7.94 11.77 -13.49
N ARG A 268 -6.80 12.04 -14.14
CA ARG A 268 -6.70 12.08 -15.60
C ARG A 268 -7.04 10.76 -16.28
N CYS A 269 -6.70 9.64 -15.64
CA CYS A 269 -7.00 8.29 -16.11
C CYS A 269 -8.47 7.86 -15.88
N VAL A 270 -9.28 8.69 -15.24
CA VAL A 270 -10.67 8.35 -14.90
C VAL A 270 -11.61 8.87 -15.97
N ASP A 271 -12.17 7.94 -16.75
CA ASP A 271 -13.21 8.14 -17.76
C ASP A 271 -14.41 7.17 -17.62
N TRP A 272 -14.33 6.24 -16.66
CA TRP A 272 -15.30 5.18 -16.38
C TRP A 272 -16.27 5.51 -15.23
N GLU A 273 -16.05 6.62 -14.51
CA GLU A 273 -17.02 7.21 -13.58
C GLU A 273 -16.93 8.75 -13.60
N PRO A 274 -17.93 9.49 -13.08
CA PRO A 274 -17.82 10.94 -12.94
C PRO A 274 -16.68 11.32 -11.97
N ARG A 275 -15.65 12.02 -12.47
CA ARG A 275 -14.49 12.48 -11.67
C ARG A 275 -14.88 13.19 -10.37
N PRO A 276 -15.87 14.11 -10.33
CA PRO A 276 -16.25 14.75 -9.07
C PRO A 276 -16.78 13.76 -8.01
N ALA A 277 -17.39 12.65 -8.43
CA ALA A 277 -17.89 11.63 -7.51
C ALA A 277 -16.74 10.86 -6.85
N LEU A 278 -15.77 10.44 -7.65
CA LEU A 278 -14.52 9.81 -7.17
C LEU A 278 -13.76 10.76 -6.24
N GLU A 279 -13.56 12.01 -6.65
CA GLU A 279 -12.82 13.01 -5.88
C GLU A 279 -13.47 13.26 -4.51
N ALA A 280 -14.80 13.36 -4.45
CA ALA A 280 -15.53 13.52 -3.19
C ALA A 280 -15.40 12.29 -2.28
N ARG A 281 -15.42 11.06 -2.83
CA ARG A 281 -15.18 9.85 -2.04
C ARG A 281 -13.76 9.81 -1.48
N ALA A 282 -12.75 10.11 -2.30
CA ALA A 282 -11.35 10.14 -1.88
C ALA A 282 -11.07 11.26 -0.85
N ALA A 283 -11.64 12.45 -1.05
CA ALA A 283 -11.50 13.59 -0.15
C ALA A 283 -12.07 13.30 1.25
N SER A 284 -13.19 12.58 1.32
CA SER A 284 -13.81 12.21 2.59
C SER A 284 -13.16 10.99 3.27
N LEU A 285 -12.52 10.09 2.51
CA LEU A 285 -11.73 8.98 3.05
C LEU A 285 -10.34 9.40 3.55
N LEU A 286 -9.70 10.38 2.91
CA LEU A 286 -8.36 10.83 3.28
C LEU A 286 -8.22 11.21 4.78
N PRO A 287 -9.09 12.02 5.40
CA PRO A 287 -8.97 12.36 6.81
C PRO A 287 -9.25 11.18 7.75
N SER A 288 -10.11 10.22 7.39
CA SER A 288 -10.29 9.02 8.23
C SER A 288 -9.03 8.15 8.21
N LEU A 289 -8.37 8.00 7.07
CA LEU A 289 -7.12 7.26 6.94
C LEU A 289 -5.94 7.97 7.63
N LEU A 290 -5.91 9.30 7.64
CA LEU A 290 -4.97 10.08 8.44
C LEU A 290 -5.13 9.79 9.93
N LEU A 291 -6.36 9.86 10.44
CA LEU A 291 -6.67 9.58 11.85
C LEU A 291 -6.36 8.13 12.23
N ALA A 292 -6.66 7.19 11.34
CA ALA A 292 -6.39 5.77 11.52
C ALA A 292 -4.90 5.43 11.67
N ARG A 293 -4.03 6.17 10.96
CA ARG A 293 -2.57 6.01 11.09
C ARG A 293 -2.02 6.62 12.38
N VAL A 294 -2.86 7.22 13.22
CA VAL A 294 -2.50 7.71 14.56
C VAL A 294 -3.18 6.90 15.64
N ASP A 295 -4.50 6.71 15.56
CA ASP A 295 -5.32 6.10 16.63
C ASP A 295 -6.05 4.81 16.20
N GLY A 296 -5.80 4.30 14.99
CA GLY A 296 -6.29 2.99 14.54
C GLY A 296 -5.36 1.83 14.95
N LYS A 297 -5.63 0.62 14.45
CA LYS A 297 -4.83 -0.59 14.80
C LYS A 297 -3.49 -0.68 14.07
N SER A 298 -3.23 0.20 13.10
CA SER A 298 -1.99 0.23 12.33
C SER A 298 -1.42 1.66 12.28
N PRO A 299 -0.91 2.19 13.39
CA PRO A 299 -0.29 3.51 13.39
C PRO A 299 0.99 3.54 12.53
N VAL A 300 1.36 4.72 12.01
CA VAL A 300 2.69 4.92 11.41
C VAL A 300 3.76 4.90 12.49
N GLU A 301 4.84 4.15 12.27
CA GLU A 301 5.91 4.02 13.25
C GLU A 301 6.88 5.20 13.27
N TYR A 302 6.85 6.05 12.24
CA TYR A 302 7.75 7.19 12.08
C TYR A 302 7.20 8.52 12.63
N LEU A 303 5.93 8.57 13.05
CA LEU A 303 5.30 9.77 13.59
C LEU A 303 5.29 9.67 15.12
N THR A 304 6.24 10.35 15.77
CA THR A 304 6.47 10.21 17.22
C THR A 304 6.36 11.51 18.01
N ASP A 305 6.32 12.68 17.35
CA ASP A 305 6.15 13.97 18.03
C ASP A 305 4.67 14.18 18.39
N ASP A 306 4.38 14.44 19.67
CA ASP A 306 3.02 14.68 20.17
C ASP A 306 2.34 15.87 19.48
N ARG A 307 3.10 16.87 19.04
CA ARG A 307 2.57 18.02 18.28
C ARG A 307 2.07 17.59 16.91
N ASP A 308 2.83 16.74 16.22
CA ASP A 308 2.41 16.22 14.92
C ASP A 308 1.21 15.27 15.06
N LEU A 309 1.19 14.43 16.10
CA LEU A 309 0.05 13.57 16.40
C LEU A 309 -1.21 14.41 16.70
N LEU A 310 -1.09 15.48 17.50
CA LEU A 310 -2.18 16.41 17.79
C LEU A 310 -2.64 17.17 16.53
N PHE A 311 -1.70 17.58 15.68
CA PHE A 311 -2.00 18.21 14.40
C PHE A 311 -2.87 17.29 13.53
N VAL A 312 -2.45 16.04 13.34
CA VAL A 312 -3.21 15.05 12.55
C VAL A 312 -4.62 14.87 13.12
N ARG A 313 -4.75 14.68 14.44
CA ARG A 313 -6.06 14.50 15.09
C ARG A 313 -6.99 15.70 14.86
N THR A 314 -6.46 16.91 15.05
CA THR A 314 -7.22 18.16 14.89
C THR A 314 -7.69 18.32 13.44
N MET A 315 -6.77 18.18 12.48
CA MET A 315 -7.07 18.35 11.05
C MET A 315 -8.01 17.28 10.53
N ALA A 316 -7.76 16.01 10.85
CA ALA A 316 -8.63 14.91 10.44
C ALA A 316 -10.05 15.07 11.01
N ALA A 317 -10.19 15.40 12.30
CA ALA A 317 -11.49 15.59 12.92
C ALA A 317 -12.26 16.77 12.32
N ALA A 318 -11.58 17.89 12.01
CA ALA A 318 -12.18 19.03 11.35
C ALA A 318 -12.70 18.68 9.95
N LEU A 319 -11.86 18.02 9.13
CA LEU A 319 -12.20 17.61 7.77
C LEU A 319 -13.25 16.49 7.73
N LEU A 320 -13.35 15.63 8.75
CA LEU A 320 -14.43 14.65 8.84
C LEU A 320 -15.79 15.31 9.15
N ARG A 321 -15.80 16.35 9.99
CA ARG A 321 -17.03 17.10 10.34
C ARG A 321 -17.48 18.05 9.25
N ALA A 322 -16.53 18.60 8.49
CA ALA A 322 -16.78 19.46 7.34
C ALA A 322 -15.98 18.94 6.13
N PRO A 323 -16.48 17.91 5.44
CA PRO A 323 -15.79 17.29 4.30
C PRO A 323 -15.51 18.29 3.19
N ALA A 324 -14.27 18.32 2.73
CA ALA A 324 -13.89 19.06 1.54
C ALA A 324 -14.39 18.34 0.26
N PRO A 325 -14.71 19.07 -0.82
CA PRO A 325 -15.29 18.45 -2.00
C PRO A 325 -14.28 17.69 -2.87
N THR A 326 -13.00 18.05 -2.80
CA THR A 326 -11.92 17.37 -3.55
C THR A 326 -10.70 17.09 -2.67
N VAL A 327 -9.84 16.18 -3.13
CA VAL A 327 -8.55 15.91 -2.46
C VAL A 327 -7.66 17.16 -2.51
N ALA A 328 -7.73 17.95 -3.58
CA ALA A 328 -7.00 19.23 -3.68
C ALA A 328 -7.39 20.19 -2.55
N ASP A 329 -8.67 20.30 -2.22
CA ASP A 329 -9.14 21.15 -1.12
C ASP A 329 -8.66 20.64 0.24
N VAL A 330 -8.56 19.32 0.43
CA VAL A 330 -7.94 18.73 1.63
C VAL A 330 -6.46 19.12 1.72
N LEU A 331 -5.73 19.05 0.61
CA LEU A 331 -4.32 19.44 0.54
C LEU A 331 -4.12 20.93 0.85
N ASP A 332 -5.01 21.79 0.35
CA ASP A 332 -4.93 23.23 0.58
C ASP A 332 -5.27 23.60 2.04
N ALA A 333 -6.25 22.93 2.64
CA ALA A 333 -6.54 23.06 4.07
C ALA A 333 -5.35 22.60 4.93
N TRP A 334 -4.74 21.46 4.59
CA TRP A 334 -3.55 20.93 5.25
C TRP A 334 -2.35 21.88 5.16
N ALA A 335 -2.07 22.40 3.97
CA ALA A 335 -0.97 23.34 3.75
C ALA A 335 -1.18 24.67 4.48
N THR A 336 -2.43 25.15 4.53
CA THR A 336 -2.79 26.39 5.23
C THR A 336 -2.54 26.26 6.74
N GLU A 337 -2.98 25.16 7.35
CA GLU A 337 -2.80 24.95 8.80
C GLU A 337 -1.31 24.75 9.17
N LEU A 338 -0.52 24.14 8.29
CA LEU A 338 0.91 23.96 8.53
C LEU A 338 1.72 25.26 8.58
N GLY A 339 1.19 26.34 8.01
CA GLY A 339 1.87 27.63 7.91
C GLY A 339 3.14 27.59 7.04
N PRO A 340 3.79 28.76 6.84
CA PRO A 340 5.08 28.81 6.17
C PRO A 340 6.14 28.05 6.98
N PRO A 341 7.19 27.52 6.33
CA PRO A 341 8.32 26.94 7.05
C PRO A 341 8.87 28.00 8.03
N THR A 342 9.03 27.62 9.29
CA THR A 342 9.69 28.47 10.29
C THR A 342 11.10 28.76 9.79
N GLU A 343 11.44 30.05 9.63
CA GLU A 343 12.82 30.44 9.31
C GLU A 343 13.76 29.85 10.38
N PRO A 344 14.92 29.31 10.00
CA PRO A 344 15.90 28.87 10.97
C PRO A 344 16.29 30.07 11.83
N GLY A 345 15.98 29.97 13.13
CA GLY A 345 16.19 31.04 14.10
C GLY A 345 17.61 31.57 14.01
N SER A 346 17.71 32.87 13.77
CA SER A 346 18.87 33.68 14.08
C SER A 346 19.01 33.76 15.61
N ASP A 347 19.74 32.83 16.19
CA ASP A 347 20.34 32.96 17.53
C ASP A 347 21.87 33.00 17.43
#